data_AF-A0A2E7PFD6-F1
#
_entry.id   AF-A0A2E7PFD6-F1
#
_cell.length_a   1.000
_cell.length_b   1.000
_cell.length_c   1.000
_cell.angle_alpha   90.00
_cell.angle_beta   90.00
_cell.angle_gamma   90.00
#
_symmetry.space_group_name_H-M   'P 1'
#
loop_
_entity.id
_entity.type
_entity.pdbx_description
1 polymer ?
#
loop_
_entity_poly.entity_id
_entity_poly.type
_entity_poly.pdbx_seq_one_letter_code
_entity_poly.pdbx_strand_id
1 'polypeptide(L)'
;MSRIVDWPARMKEVCAFVGLGQEELEIIQSTRELVLARGEELTAAVYDHFLKFPESRRFFLTDEGEVNEERLERRKHSLMRWLRGSLDFKIDEDYPIRLLATGIVHSHPPSHRAHMGSVPSRFMIGTISFVQTALAEILDEEMADKAEAQRASVAWNKMLMVQLDILLAGYVSETPTEPEGEAPALPETQSE
;
A
#
# COMPACT_ATOMS: atom_id res chain seq x y z
N MET A 1 26.08 6.98 -10.66
CA MET A 1 25.95 7.43 -9.25
C MET A 1 24.51 7.22 -8.84
N SER A 2 24.26 6.40 -7.81
CA SER A 2 22.92 6.23 -7.22
C SER A 2 22.39 7.59 -6.77
N ARG A 3 21.33 8.08 -7.39
CA ARG A 3 20.67 9.34 -7.00
C ARG A 3 20.08 9.13 -5.61
N ILE A 4 20.51 9.92 -4.62
CA ILE A 4 19.84 9.95 -3.31
C ILE A 4 18.40 10.38 -3.59
N VAL A 5 17.44 9.51 -3.28
CA VAL A 5 16.02 9.81 -3.46
C VAL A 5 15.57 10.66 -2.27
N ASP A 6 15.07 11.86 -2.56
CA ASP A 6 14.32 12.66 -1.61
C ASP A 6 12.91 12.08 -1.51
N TRP A 7 12.71 11.19 -0.54
CA TRP A 7 11.45 10.48 -0.35
C TRP A 7 10.26 11.39 -0.03
N PRO A 8 10.41 12.43 0.81
CA PRO A 8 9.37 13.44 0.98
C PRO A 8 9.01 14.18 -0.32
N ALA A 9 10.00 14.57 -1.13
CA ALA A 9 9.73 15.22 -2.41
C ALA A 9 9.03 14.27 -3.40
N ARG A 10 9.46 13.02 -3.49
CA ARG A 10 8.79 11.99 -4.31
C ARG A 10 7.35 11.78 -3.88
N MET A 11 7.09 11.65 -2.58
CA MET A 11 5.72 11.49 -2.08
C MET A 11 4.86 12.72 -2.42
N LYS A 12 5.38 13.95 -2.27
CA LYS A 12 4.68 15.18 -2.68
C LYS A 12 4.37 15.20 -4.18
N GLU A 13 5.31 14.77 -5.01
CA GLU A 13 5.13 14.67 -6.46
C GLU A 13 4.00 13.71 -6.81
N VAL A 14 3.99 12.51 -6.20
CA VAL A 14 2.92 11.53 -6.42
C VAL A 14 1.58 12.02 -5.86
N CYS A 15 1.56 12.68 -4.69
CA CYS A 15 0.35 13.34 -4.17
C CYS A 15 -0.21 14.34 -5.19
N ALA A 16 0.63 15.20 -5.76
CA ALA A 16 0.20 16.16 -6.78
C ALA A 16 -0.32 15.44 -8.04
N PHE A 17 0.37 14.39 -8.49
CA PHE A 17 0.00 13.61 -9.67
C PHE A 17 -1.38 12.95 -9.54
N VAL A 18 -1.69 12.37 -8.39
CA VAL A 18 -3.00 11.73 -8.14
C VAL A 18 -4.07 12.71 -7.67
N GLY A 19 -3.71 13.98 -7.49
CA GLY A 19 -4.59 15.01 -6.92
C GLY A 19 -5.00 14.72 -5.48
N LEU A 20 -4.09 14.24 -4.63
CA LEU A 20 -4.28 14.17 -3.17
C LEU A 20 -3.90 15.53 -2.57
N GLY A 21 -4.85 16.45 -2.55
CA GLY A 21 -4.71 17.78 -1.98
C GLY A 21 -5.30 17.89 -0.57
N GLN A 22 -5.37 19.12 -0.06
CA GLN A 22 -5.90 19.41 1.27
C GLN A 22 -7.37 18.98 1.42
N GLU A 23 -8.19 19.14 0.37
CA GLU A 23 -9.59 18.72 0.36
C GLU A 23 -9.74 17.20 0.55
N GLU A 24 -8.94 16.39 -0.14
CA GLU A 24 -8.93 14.94 0.07
C GLU A 24 -8.49 14.54 1.48
N LEU A 25 -7.48 15.23 2.02
CA LEU A 25 -6.99 14.96 3.38
C LEU A 25 -8.06 15.27 4.43
N GLU A 26 -8.84 16.33 4.24
CA GLU A 26 -9.97 16.68 5.11
C GLU A 26 -11.07 15.62 5.06
N ILE A 27 -11.37 15.07 3.87
CA ILE A 27 -12.33 13.97 3.71
C ILE A 27 -11.83 12.68 4.39
N ILE A 28 -10.56 12.33 4.23
CA ILE A 28 -9.96 11.18 4.91
C ILE A 28 -10.05 11.36 6.43
N GLN A 29 -9.76 12.56 6.92
CA GLN A 29 -9.83 12.86 8.35
C GLN A 29 -11.27 12.85 8.89
N SER A 30 -12.25 13.34 8.12
CA SER A 30 -13.66 13.34 8.54
C SER A 30 -14.27 11.94 8.56
N THR A 31 -13.73 11.01 7.77
CA THR A 31 -14.18 9.60 7.71
C THR A 31 -13.35 8.65 8.56
N ARG A 32 -12.37 9.17 9.31
CA ARG A 32 -11.43 8.41 10.15
C ARG A 32 -12.11 7.44 11.10
N GLU A 33 -13.02 7.94 11.95
CA GLU A 33 -13.61 7.13 13.02
C GLU A 33 -14.52 6.03 12.47
N LEU A 34 -15.21 6.30 11.37
CA LEU A 34 -16.03 5.33 10.64
C LEU A 34 -15.17 4.16 10.14
N VAL A 35 -14.05 4.47 9.48
CA VAL A 35 -13.11 3.43 9.01
C VAL A 35 -12.47 2.67 10.18
N LEU A 36 -12.08 3.36 11.25
CA LEU A 36 -11.46 2.72 12.42
C LEU A 36 -12.43 1.80 13.18
N ALA A 37 -13.73 2.12 13.22
CA ALA A 37 -14.75 1.27 13.82
C ALA A 37 -14.86 -0.10 13.13
N ARG A 38 -14.59 -0.16 11.83
CA ARG A 38 -14.55 -1.41 11.02
C ARG A 38 -13.13 -1.96 10.84
N GLY A 39 -12.13 -1.40 11.53
CA GLY A 39 -10.72 -1.72 11.29
C GLY A 39 -10.33 -3.17 11.60
N GLU A 40 -10.89 -3.76 12.67
CA GLU A 40 -10.63 -5.17 13.01
C GLU A 40 -11.17 -6.10 11.92
N GLU A 41 -12.41 -5.89 11.48
CA GLU A 41 -13.03 -6.62 10.38
C GLU A 41 -12.24 -6.48 9.07
N LEU A 42 -11.87 -5.25 8.70
CA LEU A 42 -11.05 -4.97 7.52
C LEU A 42 -9.73 -5.74 7.57
N THR A 43 -9.03 -5.72 8.71
CA THR A 43 -7.75 -6.43 8.83
C THR A 43 -7.94 -7.95 8.80
N ALA A 44 -8.98 -8.49 9.43
CA ALA A 44 -9.29 -9.91 9.36
C ALA A 44 -9.56 -10.34 7.91
N ALA A 45 -10.39 -9.58 7.17
CA ALA A 45 -10.73 -9.87 5.78
C ALA A 45 -9.49 -9.97 4.87
N VAL A 46 -8.49 -9.10 5.07
CA VAL A 46 -7.22 -9.14 4.33
C VAL A 46 -6.47 -10.45 4.57
N TYR A 47 -6.30 -10.85 5.84
CA TYR A 47 -5.55 -12.06 6.17
C TYR A 47 -6.32 -13.34 5.80
N ASP A 48 -7.63 -13.36 6.00
CA ASP A 48 -8.49 -14.45 5.54
C ASP A 48 -8.42 -14.61 4.02
N HIS A 49 -8.31 -13.50 3.28
CA HIS A 49 -8.08 -13.53 1.83
C HIS A 49 -6.73 -14.16 1.49
N PHE A 50 -5.65 -13.83 2.20
CA PHE A 50 -4.34 -14.45 1.97
C PHE A 50 -4.34 -15.96 2.18
N LEU A 51 -5.11 -16.47 3.13
CA LEU A 51 -5.20 -17.91 3.41
C LEU A 51 -5.88 -18.70 2.28
N LYS A 52 -6.63 -18.03 1.37
CA LYS A 52 -7.29 -18.68 0.23
C LYS A 52 -6.33 -19.07 -0.90
N PHE A 53 -5.14 -18.48 -0.96
CA PHE A 53 -4.19 -18.71 -2.06
C PHE A 53 -2.88 -19.33 -1.53
N PRO A 54 -2.40 -20.47 -2.07
CA PRO A 54 -1.21 -21.15 -1.56
C PRO A 54 0.03 -20.26 -1.43
N GLU A 55 0.28 -19.42 -2.43
CA GLU A 55 1.47 -18.56 -2.51
C GLU A 55 1.51 -17.44 -1.47
N SER A 56 0.36 -16.95 -1.01
CA SER A 56 0.27 -16.01 0.11
C SER A 56 0.09 -16.72 1.45
N ARG A 57 -0.64 -17.85 1.45
CA ARG A 57 -0.89 -18.66 2.64
C ARG A 57 0.41 -19.16 3.28
N ARG A 58 1.41 -19.55 2.48
CA ARG A 58 2.68 -20.12 2.97
C ARG A 58 3.39 -19.26 4.03
N PHE A 59 3.23 -17.94 4.01
CA PHE A 59 3.83 -17.04 5.01
C PHE A 59 3.21 -17.17 6.41
N PHE A 60 2.05 -17.80 6.51
CA PHE A 60 1.25 -17.93 7.73
C PHE A 60 1.14 -19.38 8.20
N LEU A 61 1.94 -20.29 7.65
CA LEU A 61 1.96 -21.69 8.08
C LEU A 61 3.05 -21.97 9.13
N THR A 62 2.83 -23.01 9.93
CA THR A 62 3.86 -23.69 10.73
C THR A 62 4.70 -24.62 9.84
N ASP A 63 5.73 -25.24 10.41
CA ASP A 63 6.57 -26.19 9.69
C ASP A 63 5.81 -27.47 9.30
N GLU A 64 4.72 -27.77 10.03
CA GLU A 64 3.78 -28.86 9.76
C GLU A 64 2.73 -28.50 8.70
N GLY A 65 2.70 -27.25 8.23
CA GLY A 65 1.76 -26.79 7.20
C GLY A 65 0.40 -26.30 7.73
N GLU A 66 0.23 -26.24 9.06
CA GLU A 66 -0.99 -25.71 9.70
C GLU A 66 -0.95 -24.19 9.81
N VAL A 67 -2.11 -23.54 9.95
CA VAL A 67 -2.16 -22.08 10.14
C VAL A 67 -1.56 -21.70 11.49
N ASN A 68 -0.56 -20.81 11.46
CA ASN A 68 0.05 -20.23 12.66
C ASN A 68 -0.81 -19.06 13.15
N GLU A 69 -1.82 -19.36 13.96
CA GLU A 69 -2.79 -18.38 14.49
C GLU A 69 -2.12 -17.22 15.24
N GLU A 70 -1.11 -17.52 16.06
CA GLU A 70 -0.40 -16.49 16.82
C GLU A 70 0.34 -15.49 15.88
N ARG A 71 0.95 -16.00 14.81
CA ARG A 71 1.56 -15.16 13.77
C ARG A 71 0.50 -14.36 13.04
N LEU A 72 -0.63 -14.98 12.69
CA LEU A 72 -1.72 -14.32 11.98
C LEU A 72 -2.28 -13.14 12.79
N GLU A 73 -2.56 -13.36 14.08
CA GLU A 73 -3.06 -12.32 14.98
C GLU A 73 -2.08 -11.16 15.15
N ARG A 74 -0.77 -11.43 15.36
CA ARG A 74 0.24 -10.36 15.40
C ARG A 74 0.28 -9.54 14.10
N ARG A 75 -0.03 -10.17 12.97
CA ARG A 75 0.01 -9.53 11.64
C ARG A 75 -1.26 -8.70 11.38
N LYS A 76 -2.43 -9.15 11.84
CA LYS A 76 -3.67 -8.32 11.92
C LYS A 76 -3.43 -7.05 12.73
N HIS A 77 -2.86 -7.16 13.92
CA HIS A 77 -2.49 -5.99 14.74
C HIS A 77 -1.48 -5.05 14.05
N SER A 78 -0.51 -5.61 13.31
CA SER A 78 0.46 -4.81 12.56
C SER A 78 -0.21 -4.02 11.43
N LEU A 79 -1.16 -4.64 10.72
CA LEU A 79 -1.93 -3.98 9.66
C LEU A 79 -2.86 -2.89 10.24
N MET A 80 -3.51 -3.15 11.38
CA MET A 80 -4.32 -2.14 12.06
C MET A 80 -3.47 -0.94 12.51
N ARG A 81 -2.23 -1.17 12.93
CA ARG A 81 -1.29 -0.08 13.24
C ARG A 81 -0.89 0.71 11.99
N TRP A 82 -0.69 0.06 10.86
CA TRP A 82 -0.45 0.74 9.59
C TRP A 82 -1.67 1.59 9.16
N LEU A 83 -2.88 1.07 9.32
CA LEU A 83 -4.12 1.82 9.03
C LEU A 83 -4.22 3.08 9.90
N ARG A 84 -4.02 2.95 11.22
CA ARG A 84 -3.96 4.09 12.14
C ARG A 84 -2.85 5.09 11.77
N GLY A 85 -1.65 4.60 11.48
CA GLY A 85 -0.54 5.44 11.06
C GLY A 85 -0.76 6.15 9.72
N SER A 86 -1.57 5.57 8.84
CA SER A 86 -2.01 6.19 7.58
C SER A 86 -3.05 7.29 7.78
N LEU A 87 -3.77 7.27 8.90
CA LEU A 87 -4.72 8.33 9.26
C LEU A 87 -4.05 9.51 9.97
N ASP A 88 -2.91 9.27 10.61
CA ASP A 88 -2.03 10.33 11.13
C ASP A 88 -1.09 10.89 10.05
N PHE A 89 -1.41 10.62 8.78
CA PHE A 89 -0.65 11.02 7.61
C PHE A 89 -0.37 12.52 7.64
N LYS A 90 0.90 12.83 7.75
CA LYS A 90 1.47 14.11 7.36
C LYS A 90 2.47 13.79 6.26
N ILE A 91 2.50 14.60 5.21
CA ILE A 91 3.59 14.58 4.24
C ILE A 91 4.82 15.22 4.90
N ASP A 92 5.20 14.66 6.04
CA ASP A 92 6.40 15.00 6.81
C ASP A 92 7.53 14.07 6.38
N GLU A 93 8.73 14.37 6.85
CA GLU A 93 9.96 13.77 6.32
C GLU A 93 10.04 12.26 6.59
N ASP A 94 9.50 11.81 7.73
CA ASP A 94 9.70 10.44 8.22
C ASP A 94 8.66 9.44 7.71
N TYR A 95 7.43 9.88 7.39
CA TYR A 95 6.38 8.95 6.94
C TYR A 95 6.75 8.12 5.70
N PRO A 96 7.26 8.69 4.59
CA PRO A 96 7.65 7.89 3.44
C PRO A 96 8.83 6.95 3.75
N ILE A 97 9.72 7.30 4.69
CA ILE A 97 10.79 6.40 5.16
C ILE A 97 10.21 5.19 5.90
N ARG A 98 9.17 5.36 6.72
CA ARG A 98 8.49 4.24 7.39
C ARG A 98 7.77 3.31 6.40
N LEU A 99 7.17 3.85 5.35
CA LEU A 99 6.58 3.06 4.27
C LEU A 99 7.65 2.30 3.48
N LEU A 100 8.76 2.95 3.15
CA LEU A 100 9.87 2.31 2.46
C LEU A 100 10.45 1.16 3.29
N ALA A 101 10.69 1.38 4.58
CA ALA A 101 11.16 0.33 5.49
C ALA A 101 10.17 -0.85 5.53
N THR A 102 8.86 -0.57 5.48
CA THR A 102 7.83 -1.61 5.36
C THR A 102 7.98 -2.39 4.06
N GLY A 103 8.14 -1.71 2.93
CA GLY A 103 8.40 -2.34 1.63
C GLY A 103 9.63 -3.25 1.66
N ILE A 104 10.76 -2.75 2.18
CA ILE A 104 12.03 -3.47 2.32
C ILE A 104 11.88 -4.73 3.16
N VAL A 105 11.18 -4.68 4.31
CA VAL A 105 11.01 -5.87 5.16
C VAL A 105 10.19 -6.96 4.47
N HIS A 106 9.30 -6.61 3.53
CA HIS A 106 8.53 -7.58 2.75
C HIS A 106 9.33 -8.14 1.57
N SER A 107 10.09 -7.30 0.87
CA SER A 107 10.88 -7.69 -0.31
C SER A 107 12.22 -8.34 0.04
N HIS A 108 12.83 -7.95 1.15
CA HIS A 108 14.13 -8.41 1.64
C HIS A 108 14.03 -8.68 3.15
N PRO A 109 13.40 -9.79 3.56
CA PRO A 109 13.20 -10.07 4.98
C PRO A 109 14.55 -10.13 5.72
N PRO A 110 14.61 -9.62 6.97
CA PRO A 110 15.83 -9.65 7.77
C PRO A 110 16.28 -11.09 8.04
N SER A 111 17.56 -11.29 8.37
CA SER A 111 18.19 -12.62 8.50
C SER A 111 17.39 -13.63 9.34
N HIS A 112 16.85 -13.20 10.49
CA HIS A 112 16.02 -14.06 11.36
C HIS A 112 14.69 -14.52 10.72
N ARG A 113 14.30 -13.95 9.57
CA ARG A 113 13.12 -14.31 8.76
C ARG A 113 13.46 -14.66 7.30
N ALA A 114 14.74 -14.77 6.94
CA ALA A 114 15.15 -15.06 5.57
C ALA A 114 14.58 -16.38 5.03
N HIS A 115 14.39 -17.37 5.91
CA HIS A 115 13.78 -18.67 5.57
C HIS A 115 12.34 -18.56 5.05
N MET A 116 11.62 -17.47 5.35
CA MET A 116 10.26 -17.24 4.82
C MET A 116 10.26 -16.80 3.36
N GLY A 117 11.40 -16.30 2.87
CA GLY A 117 11.55 -15.72 1.53
C GLY A 117 10.84 -14.38 1.36
N SER A 118 11.10 -13.74 0.23
CA SER A 118 10.49 -12.47 -0.14
C SER A 118 9.01 -12.64 -0.47
N VAL A 119 8.20 -11.66 -0.06
CA VAL A 119 6.83 -11.50 -0.58
C VAL A 119 6.95 -10.98 -2.01
N PRO A 120 6.28 -11.59 -3.01
CA PRO A 120 6.22 -11.02 -4.35
C PRO A 120 5.47 -9.67 -4.38
N SER A 121 5.97 -8.69 -5.14
CA SER A 121 5.36 -7.34 -5.25
C SER A 121 3.89 -7.36 -5.71
N ARG A 122 3.51 -8.35 -6.54
CA ARG A 122 2.11 -8.56 -6.95
C ARG A 122 1.15 -8.73 -5.77
N PHE A 123 1.59 -9.29 -4.63
CA PHE A 123 0.75 -9.39 -3.43
C PHE A 123 0.66 -8.08 -2.67
N MET A 124 1.68 -7.21 -2.74
CA MET A 124 1.55 -5.83 -2.21
C MET A 124 0.52 -5.04 -3.01
N ILE A 125 0.60 -5.09 -4.36
CA ILE A 125 -0.36 -4.45 -5.26
C ILE A 125 -1.78 -4.99 -5.00
N GLY A 126 -1.93 -6.32 -4.98
CA GLY A 126 -3.22 -6.96 -4.72
C GLY A 126 -3.80 -6.63 -3.34
N THR A 127 -2.95 -6.53 -2.31
CA THR A 127 -3.40 -6.14 -0.95
C THR A 127 -3.92 -4.71 -0.94
N ILE A 128 -3.20 -3.76 -1.56
CA ILE A 128 -3.67 -2.38 -1.63
C ILE A 128 -4.99 -2.29 -2.39
N SER A 129 -5.11 -3.00 -3.52
CA SER A 129 -6.38 -3.08 -4.26
C SER A 129 -7.52 -3.66 -3.42
N PHE A 130 -7.27 -4.73 -2.66
CA PHE A 130 -8.27 -5.33 -1.78
C PHE A 130 -8.71 -4.38 -0.66
N VAL A 131 -7.76 -3.65 -0.05
CA VAL A 131 -8.06 -2.65 0.96
C VAL A 131 -8.86 -1.48 0.37
N GLN A 132 -8.54 -1.03 -0.85
CA GLN A 132 -9.30 0.02 -1.54
C GLN A 132 -10.77 -0.39 -1.73
N THR A 133 -11.02 -1.61 -2.18
CA THR A 133 -12.40 -2.10 -2.39
C THR A 133 -13.15 -2.27 -1.08
N ALA A 134 -12.51 -2.84 -0.05
CA ALA A 134 -13.14 -3.00 1.26
C ALA A 134 -13.47 -1.66 1.93
N LEU A 135 -12.60 -0.65 1.78
CA LEU A 135 -12.89 0.70 2.26
C LEU A 135 -14.04 1.35 1.48
N ALA A 136 -14.12 1.13 0.16
CA ALA A 136 -15.24 1.64 -0.64
C ALA A 136 -16.57 1.04 -0.16
N GLU A 137 -16.60 -0.26 0.13
CA GLU A 137 -17.78 -0.96 0.69
C GLU A 137 -18.15 -0.40 2.08
N ILE A 138 -17.18 -0.28 2.98
CA ILE A 138 -17.39 0.31 4.33
C ILE A 138 -17.98 1.72 4.23
N LEU A 139 -17.42 2.57 3.37
CA LEU A 139 -17.90 3.94 3.20
C LEU A 139 -19.30 3.98 2.58
N ASP A 140 -19.60 3.10 1.62
CA ASP A 140 -20.94 2.99 1.06
C ASP A 140 -21.96 2.53 2.11
N GLU A 141 -21.64 1.54 2.94
CA GLU A 141 -22.52 1.00 3.97
C GLU A 141 -22.83 2.02 5.08
N GLU A 142 -21.82 2.74 5.55
CA GLU A 142 -21.90 3.54 6.77
C GLU A 142 -22.33 5.01 6.51
N MET A 143 -22.16 5.52 5.28
CA MET A 143 -22.49 6.90 4.95
C MET A 143 -23.86 7.01 4.28
N ALA A 144 -24.70 7.92 4.80
CA ALA A 144 -26.05 8.14 4.27
C ALA A 144 -26.06 8.80 2.89
N ASP A 145 -25.18 9.77 2.65
CA ASP A 145 -25.03 10.41 1.33
C ASP A 145 -24.04 9.61 0.47
N LYS A 146 -24.57 8.98 -0.59
CA LYS A 146 -23.80 8.16 -1.53
C LYS A 146 -22.80 8.95 -2.36
N ALA A 147 -23.07 10.22 -2.63
CA ALA A 147 -22.11 11.09 -3.31
C ALA A 147 -20.94 11.44 -2.38
N GLU A 148 -21.19 11.63 -1.08
CA GLU A 148 -20.13 11.79 -0.08
C GLU A 148 -19.32 10.50 0.10
N ALA A 149 -19.97 9.34 0.17
CA ALA A 149 -19.32 8.03 0.23
C ALA A 149 -18.36 7.81 -0.95
N GLN A 150 -18.82 8.11 -2.16
CA GLN A 150 -17.99 8.02 -3.36
C GLN A 150 -16.78 8.96 -3.30
N ARG A 151 -16.96 10.22 -2.87
CA ARG A 151 -15.85 11.18 -2.71
C ARG A 151 -14.84 10.69 -1.68
N ALA A 152 -15.30 10.14 -0.56
CA ALA A 152 -14.44 9.54 0.44
C ALA A 152 -13.66 8.34 -0.12
N SER A 153 -14.32 7.43 -0.83
CA SER A 153 -13.68 6.29 -1.48
C SER A 153 -12.56 6.74 -2.43
N VAL A 154 -12.81 7.78 -3.24
CA VAL A 154 -11.80 8.36 -4.14
C VAL A 154 -10.62 8.95 -3.36
N ALA A 155 -10.86 9.69 -2.28
CA ALA A 155 -9.80 10.28 -1.45
C ALA A 155 -8.90 9.19 -0.82
N TRP A 156 -9.52 8.16 -0.22
CA TRP A 156 -8.81 7.01 0.33
C TRP A 156 -8.03 6.25 -0.73
N ASN A 157 -8.60 6.05 -1.92
CA ASN A 157 -7.92 5.42 -3.05
C ASN A 157 -6.66 6.20 -3.44
N LYS A 158 -6.75 7.53 -3.58
CA LYS A 158 -5.59 8.39 -3.90
C LYS A 158 -4.48 8.23 -2.86
N MET A 159 -4.81 8.27 -1.57
CA MET A 159 -3.83 8.07 -0.50
C MET A 159 -3.16 6.70 -0.58
N LEU A 160 -3.93 5.63 -0.78
CA LEU A 160 -3.40 4.28 -0.88
C LEU A 160 -2.49 4.08 -2.09
N MET A 161 -2.76 4.76 -3.21
CA MET A 161 -1.88 4.75 -4.37
C MET A 161 -0.56 5.50 -4.11
N VAL A 162 -0.60 6.62 -3.39
CA VAL A 162 0.63 7.32 -2.94
C VAL A 162 1.47 6.41 -2.05
N GLN A 163 0.84 5.67 -1.13
CA GLN A 163 1.57 4.74 -0.27
C GLN A 163 2.14 3.56 -1.06
N LEU A 164 1.39 3.04 -2.04
CA LEU A 164 1.81 1.92 -2.87
C LEU A 164 3.09 2.25 -3.66
N ASP A 165 3.23 3.47 -4.18
CA ASP A 165 4.48 3.91 -4.85
C ASP A 165 5.70 3.69 -3.94
N ILE A 166 5.64 4.22 -2.72
CA ILE A 166 6.74 4.14 -1.77
C ILE A 166 6.97 2.69 -1.28
N LEU A 167 5.90 1.94 -1.05
CA LEU A 167 5.99 0.52 -0.69
C LEU A 167 6.70 -0.29 -1.79
N LEU A 168 6.34 -0.06 -3.06
CA LEU A 168 6.95 -0.74 -4.21
C LEU A 168 8.40 -0.32 -4.45
N ALA A 169 8.79 0.87 -4.05
CA ALA A 169 10.18 1.29 -4.12
C ALA A 169 11.10 0.39 -3.26
N GLY A 170 10.59 -0.22 -2.19
CA GLY A 170 11.30 -1.25 -1.42
C GLY A 170 11.49 -2.58 -2.17
N TYR A 171 10.75 -2.84 -3.24
CA TYR A 171 10.86 -4.04 -4.08
C TYR A 171 11.76 -3.82 -5.29
N VAL A 172 11.94 -2.57 -5.72
CA VAL A 172 12.80 -2.23 -6.85
C VAL A 172 14.23 -2.06 -6.33
N SER A 173 15.08 -3.05 -6.57
CA SER A 173 16.53 -2.85 -6.49
C SER A 173 16.97 -2.13 -7.76
N GLU A 174 16.93 -0.80 -7.78
CA GLU A 174 17.40 -0.06 -8.95
C GLU A 174 18.90 -0.32 -9.17
N THR A 175 19.22 -0.99 -10.28
CA THR A 175 20.48 -0.73 -11.01
C THR A 175 20.09 -0.40 -12.45
N PRO A 176 20.11 0.89 -12.85
CA PRO A 176 19.97 1.28 -14.25
C PRO A 176 21.07 0.62 -15.09
N THR A 177 20.72 0.00 -16.22
CA THR A 177 21.67 -0.36 -17.26
C THR A 177 22.11 0.88 -18.03
N GLU A 178 23.36 0.91 -18.52
CA GLU A 178 23.77 1.95 -19.46
C GLU A 178 22.86 1.92 -20.69
N PRO A 179 22.49 3.07 -21.26
CA PRO A 179 21.67 3.11 -22.47
C PRO A 179 22.42 2.40 -23.60
N GLU A 180 21.91 1.26 -24.06
CA GLU A 180 22.35 0.66 -25.31
C GLU A 180 21.75 1.48 -26.47
N GLY A 181 22.47 2.54 -26.83
CA GLY A 181 22.19 3.33 -28.02
C GLY A 181 21.07 4.37 -27.90
N GLU A 182 20.82 5.02 -29.03
CA GLU A 182 19.87 6.13 -29.16
C GLU A 182 18.43 5.62 -28.93
N ALA A 183 17.67 6.31 -28.09
CA ALA A 183 16.29 5.96 -27.81
C ALA A 183 15.49 5.91 -29.13
N PRO A 184 14.60 4.91 -29.32
CA PRO A 184 13.80 4.82 -30.53
C PRO A 184 12.98 6.11 -30.68
N ALA A 185 13.03 6.70 -31.87
CA ALA A 185 12.27 7.90 -32.18
C ALA A 185 10.78 7.66 -31.91
N LEU A 186 10.13 8.64 -31.28
CA LEU A 186 8.69 8.62 -31.09
C LEU A 186 8.01 8.47 -32.47
N PRO A 187 6.94 7.67 -32.59
CA PRO A 187 6.20 7.58 -33.83
C PRO A 187 5.72 8.98 -34.22
N GLU A 188 6.00 9.40 -35.46
CA GLU A 188 5.45 10.64 -36.00
C GLU A 188 3.92 10.55 -35.93
N THR A 189 3.31 11.51 -35.27
CA THR A 189 1.86 11.72 -35.33
C THR A 189 1.50 12.01 -36.79
N GLN A 190 0.94 11.02 -37.47
CA GLN A 190 0.28 11.26 -38.75
C GLN A 190 -0.85 12.25 -38.49
N SER A 191 -0.69 13.45 -39.05
CA SER A 191 -1.75 14.44 -39.15
C SER A 191 -2.52 14.12 -40.43
N GLU A 192 -3.74 13.62 -40.27
CA GLU A 192 -4.83 13.72 -41.26
C GLU A 192 -6.01 14.47 -40.63
#